data_AF-A0A9D2CVT0-F1
#
_entry.id   AF-A0A9D2CVT0-F1
#
_cell.length_a   1.000
_cell.length_b   1.000
_cell.length_c   1.000
_cell.angle_alpha   90.00
_cell.angle_beta   90.00
_cell.angle_gamma   90.00
#
_symmetry.space_group_name_H-M   'P 1'
#
loop_
_entity.id
_entity.type
_entity.pdbx_description
1 polymer ?
#
loop_
_entity_poly.entity_id
_entity_poly.type
_entity_poly.pdbx_seq_one_letter_code
_entity_poly.pdbx_strand_id
1 'polypeptide(L)' 'MELKDIQGRLRKCIAESGLPQKEIARLVGVSPQTISKYMKKDIFPALDTFAKLCRVLDVTSDFILGINLY' A
#
# COMPACT_ATOMS: atom_id res chain seq x y z
N MET A 1 -0.50 0.87 18.29
CA MET A 1 -0.34 0.62 16.86
C MET A 1 0.64 1.64 16.32
N GLU A 2 1.74 1.20 15.74
CA GLU A 2 2.78 2.08 15.21
C GLU A 2 2.68 2.21 13.69
N LEU A 3 3.25 3.28 13.12
CA LEU A 3 3.30 3.48 11.67
C LEU A 3 3.95 2.30 10.93
N LYS A 4 4.91 1.62 11.58
CA LYS A 4 5.59 0.43 11.05
C LYS A 4 4.63 -0.74 10.84
N ASP A 5 3.61 -0.90 11.68
CA ASP A 5 2.61 -1.97 11.53
C ASP A 5 1.77 -1.74 10.27
N ILE A 6 1.32 -0.49 10.07
CA ILE A 6 0.55 -0.07 8.90
C ILE A 6 1.38 -0.24 7.62
N GLN A 7 2.65 0.16 7.65
CA GLN A 7 3.60 -0.07 6.55
C GLN A 7 3.76 -1.57 6.26
N GLY A 8 3.91 -2.41 7.29
CA GLY A 8 4.00 -3.86 7.13
C GLY A 8 2.78 -4.45 6.43
N ARG A 9 1.58 -4.07 6.85
CA ARG A 9 0.33 -4.53 6.20
C ARG A 9 0.21 -4.05 4.77
N LEU A 10 0.54 -2.79 4.49
CA LEU A 10 0.55 -2.26 3.12
C LEU A 10 1.51 -3.06 2.23
N ARG A 11 2.74 -3.31 2.71
CA ARG A 11 3.74 -4.10 1.99
C ARG A 11 3.25 -5.52 1.70
N LYS A 12 2.58 -6.14 2.68
CA LYS A 12 1.96 -7.45 2.53
C LYS A 12 0.88 -7.44 1.45
N CYS A 13 -0.03 -6.47 1.47
CA CYS A 13 -1.08 -6.34 0.45
C CYS A 13 -0.48 -6.15 -0.96
N ILE A 14 0.56 -5.34 -1.10
CA ILE A 14 1.26 -5.16 -2.38
C ILE A 14 1.88 -6.49 -2.86
N ALA A 15 2.56 -7.23 -1.96
CA ALA A 15 3.20 -8.50 -2.30
C ALA A 15 2.19 -9.61 -2.66
N GLU A 16 1.04 -9.64 -2.00
CA GLU A 16 0.01 -10.67 -2.16
C GLU A 16 -1.00 -10.36 -3.28
N SER A 17 -0.98 -9.15 -3.85
CA SER A 17 -1.90 -8.72 -4.91
C SER A 17 -1.83 -9.50 -6.22
N GLY A 18 -0.76 -10.27 -6.45
CA GLY A 18 -0.49 -10.93 -7.73
C GLY A 18 -0.15 -9.97 -8.88
N LEU A 19 -0.19 -8.65 -8.65
CA LEU A 19 0.13 -7.63 -9.65
C LEU A 19 1.63 -7.28 -9.63
N PRO A 20 2.28 -7.12 -10.79
CA PRO A 20 3.63 -6.57 -10.86
C PRO A 20 3.68 -5.15 -10.27
N GLN A 21 4.71 -4.80 -9.50
CA GLN A 21 4.86 -3.46 -8.92
C GLN A 21 4.78 -2.32 -9.96
N LYS A 22 5.27 -2.56 -11.18
CA LYS A 22 5.18 -1.61 -12.30
C LYS A 22 3.72 -1.34 -12.71
N GLU A 23 2.86 -2.34 -12.61
CA GLU A 23 1.45 -2.25 -12.96
C GLU A 23 0.68 -1.52 -11.86
N ILE A 24 0.95 -1.85 -10.60
CA ILE A 24 0.43 -1.11 -9.45
C ILE A 24 0.80 0.37 -9.55
N ALA A 25 2.06 0.67 -9.89
CA ALA A 25 2.52 2.05 -10.08
C ALA A 25 1.73 2.78 -11.17
N ARG A 26 1.51 2.12 -12.32
CA ARG A 26 0.72 2.64 -13.45
C ARG A 26 -0.73 2.94 -13.03
N LEU A 27 -1.38 2.01 -12.33
CA LEU A 27 -2.77 2.14 -11.90
C LEU A 27 -2.96 3.21 -10.82
N VAL A 28 -1.99 3.36 -9.92
CA VAL A 28 -2.00 4.38 -8.86
C VAL A 28 -1.57 5.76 -9.38
N GLY A 29 -0.90 5.82 -10.54
CA GLY A 29 -0.40 7.05 -11.13
C GLY A 29 0.88 7.57 -10.48
N VAL A 30 1.78 6.66 -10.09
CA VAL A 30 3.10 6.97 -9.50
C VAL A 30 4.22 6.27 -10.27
N SER A 31 5.46 6.65 -9.99
CA SER A 31 6.61 5.94 -10.59
C SER A 31 6.76 4.53 -10.01
N PRO A 32 7.30 3.54 -10.76
CA PRO A 32 7.65 2.23 -10.22
C PRO A 32 8.63 2.31 -9.04
N GLN A 33 9.52 3.32 -9.04
CA GLN A 33 10.43 3.58 -7.93
C GLN A 33 9.68 3.96 -6.65
N THR A 34 8.56 4.68 -6.77
CA THR A 34 7.71 5.06 -5.64
C THR A 34 7.13 3.82 -4.95
N ILE A 35 6.59 2.86 -5.72
CA ILE A 35 6.12 1.58 -5.17
C ILE A 35 7.28 0.80 -4.53
N SER A 36 8.45 0.75 -5.17
CA SER A 36 9.63 0.11 -4.57
C SER A 36 10.08 0.78 -3.27
N LYS A 37 9.88 2.09 -3.10
CA LYS A 37 10.18 2.79 -1.85
C LYS A 37 9.22 2.37 -0.74
N TYR A 38 7.91 2.27 -1.01
CA TYR A 38 6.95 1.75 -0.04
C TYR A 38 7.31 0.33 0.44
N MET A 39 7.84 -0.49 -0.47
CA MET A 39 8.26 -1.87 -0.16
C MET A 39 9.54 -1.99 0.68
N LYS A 40 10.47 -1.04 0.57
CA LYS A 40 11.85 -1.19 1.08
C LYS A 40 12.28 -0.14 2.10
N LYS A 41 11.57 0.98 2.17
CA LYS A 41 11.92 2.15 2.99
C LYS A 41 10.79 2.47 3.95
N ASP A 42 11.11 3.16 5.03
CA ASP A 42 10.13 3.63 6.01
C ASP A 42 9.45 4.92 5.50
N ILE A 43 8.81 4.80 4.34
CA ILE A 43 8.06 5.86 3.65
C ILE A 43 6.64 5.37 3.46
N PHE A 44 5.67 6.24 3.74
CA PHE A 44 4.25 5.96 3.56
C PHE A 44 3.70 6.75 2.34
N PRO A 45 2.75 6.20 1.58
CA PRO A 45 2.06 6.98 0.54
C PRO A 45 1.32 8.19 1.13
N ALA A 46 1.17 9.25 0.32
CA ALA A 46 0.20 10.30 0.63
C ALA A 46 -1.23 9.73 0.63
N LEU A 47 -2.17 10.40 1.29
CA LEU A 47 -3.50 9.85 1.53
C LEU A 47 -4.27 9.53 0.24
N ASP A 48 -4.11 10.35 -0.80
CA ASP A 48 -4.69 10.13 -2.12
C ASP A 48 -4.10 8.87 -2.79
N THR A 49 -2.78 8.70 -2.70
CA THR A 49 -2.05 7.53 -3.22
C THR A 49 -2.41 6.27 -2.45
N PHE A 50 -2.57 6.39 -1.13
CA PHE A 50 -3.04 5.32 -0.25
C PHE A 50 -4.45 4.85 -0.63
N ALA A 51 -5.38 5.78 -0.84
CA ALA A 51 -6.75 5.45 -1.26
C ALA A 51 -6.77 4.74 -2.63
N LYS A 52 -5.93 5.19 -3.57
CA LYS A 52 -5.76 4.51 -4.86
C LYS A 52 -5.16 3.11 -4.70
N LEU A 53 -4.16 2.94 -3.83
CA LEU A 53 -3.59 1.63 -3.52
C LEU A 53 -4.65 0.69 -2.96
N CYS A 54 -5.48 1.13 -2.02
CA CYS A 54 -6.58 0.33 -1.47
C CYS A 54 -7.51 -0.20 -2.58
N ARG A 55 -7.89 0.67 -3.53
CA ARG A 55 -8.75 0.30 -4.67
C ARG A 55 -8.06 -0.67 -5.62
N VAL A 56 -6.79 -0.44 -5.95
CA VAL A 56 -6.03 -1.29 -6.91
C VAL A 56 -5.73 -2.66 -6.33
N LEU A 57 -5.47 -2.73 -5.03
CA LEU A 57 -5.14 -3.97 -4.31
C LEU A 57 -6.38 -4.72 -3.83
N ASP A 58 -7.59 -4.18 -4.04
CA ASP A 58 -8.87 -4.71 -3.55
C ASP A 58 -8.86 -5.01 -2.03
N VAL A 59 -8.39 -4.04 -1.25
CA VAL A 59 -8.30 -4.13 0.22
C VAL A 59 -8.89 -2.89 0.89
N THR A 60 -9.48 -3.07 2.07
CA THR A 60 -10.04 -1.96 2.83
C THR A 60 -8.94 -1.14 3.50
N SER A 61 -9.17 0.18 3.63
CA SER A 61 -8.34 1.05 4.46
C SER A 61 -8.23 0.52 5.87
N ASP A 62 -9.33 -0.03 6.40
CA ASP A 62 -9.45 -0.43 7.80
C ASP A 62 -8.53 -1.60 8.13
N PHE A 63 -8.38 -2.53 7.18
CA PHE A 63 -7.44 -3.63 7.28
C PHE A 63 -5.99 -3.14 7.33
N ILE A 64 -5.60 -2.26 6.39
CA ILE A 64 -4.22 -1.75 6.34
C ILE A 64 -3.92 -0.88 7.57
N LEU A 65 -4.84 0.01 7.92
CA LEU A 65 -4.73 0.91 9.07
C LEU A 65 -4.88 0.18 10.39
N GLY A 66 -5.41 -1.05 10.43
CA GLY A 66 -5.61 -1.82 11.65
C GLY A 66 -6.68 -1.27 12.58
N ILE A 67 -7.64 -0.55 12.02
CA ILE A 67 -8.76 0.06 12.77
C ILE A 67 -9.99 -0.83 12.77
N ASN A 68 -9.94 -2.01 12.13
CA ASN A 68 -11.02 -2.97 12.22
C ASN A 68 -11.13 -3.46 13.68
N LEU A 69 -12.15 -2.96 14.37
CA LEU A 69 -12.51 -3.29 15.74
C LEU A 69 -13.01 -4.73 15.78
N TYR A 70 -12.52 -5.52 16.73
CA TYR A 70 -13.34 -6.59 17.29
C TYR A 70 -14.43 -5.96 18.15
#